data_AF-A0A944MI64-F1
#
_entry.id   AF-A0A944MI64-F1
#
_cell.length_a   1.000
_cell.length_b   1.000
_cell.length_c   1.000
_cell.angle_alpha   90.00
_cell.angle_beta   90.00
_cell.angle_gamma   90.00
#
_symmetry.space_group_name_H-M   'P 1'
#
loop_
_entity.id
_entity.type
_entity.pdbx_description
1 polymer ?
#
loop_
_entity_poly.entity_id
_entity_poly.type
_entity_poly.pdbx_seq_one_letter_code
_entity_poly.pdbx_strand_id
1 'polypeptide(L)'
;MEKGLVRRLLCNHLASVSLALNDLEASVSKDILQVLHRQVTAIARKYNEPVPVVSDSIVSSAAWGIAYCLLGPSRLLDVYPEFKDRTEEAEMELLLRESGETAENNIYQKIYTILLDSPQCHPEVRGLRNQARLAAATPARGLHRNHAIPLRG
;
A
#
# COMPACT_ATOMS: atom_id res chain seq x y z
N MET A 1 -7.08 -2.33 25.92
CA MET A 1 -7.69 -1.09 25.38
C MET A 1 -7.19 -0.75 23.98
N GLU A 2 -5.87 -0.81 23.71
CA GLU A 2 -5.28 -0.47 22.40
C GLU A 2 -5.84 -1.26 21.21
N LYS A 3 -6.21 -2.54 21.42
CA LYS A 3 -6.84 -3.36 20.37
C LYS A 3 -8.19 -2.83 19.86
N GLY A 4 -8.97 -2.22 20.75
CA GLY A 4 -10.24 -1.60 20.39
C GLY A 4 -10.06 -0.28 19.64
N LEU A 5 -8.94 0.43 19.88
CA LEU A 5 -8.67 1.73 19.27
C LEU A 5 -8.39 1.60 17.77
N VAL A 6 -7.41 0.77 17.38
CA VAL A 6 -7.05 0.59 15.96
C VAL A 6 -8.24 0.13 15.13
N ARG A 7 -9.02 -0.84 15.63
CA ARG A 7 -10.24 -1.29 14.94
C ARG A 7 -11.23 -0.14 14.75
N ARG A 8 -11.48 0.65 15.79
CA ARG A 8 -12.42 1.78 15.72
C ARG A 8 -11.95 2.84 14.73
N LEU A 9 -10.68 3.21 14.80
CA LEU A 9 -10.07 4.16 13.85
C LEU A 9 -10.17 3.64 12.42
N LEU A 10 -9.88 2.36 12.20
CA LEU A 10 -9.93 1.77 10.86
C LEU A 10 -11.36 1.79 10.32
N CYS A 11 -12.35 1.40 11.13
CA CYS A 11 -13.74 1.49 10.74
C CYS A 11 -14.16 2.93 10.40
N ASN A 12 -13.71 3.92 11.18
CA ASN A 12 -14.04 5.32 10.92
C ASN A 12 -13.42 5.84 9.61
N HIS A 13 -12.14 5.55 9.37
CA HIS A 13 -11.44 5.96 8.15
C HIS A 13 -11.97 5.23 6.90
N LEU A 14 -12.37 3.97 7.01
CA LEU A 14 -13.02 3.26 5.89
C LEU A 14 -14.41 3.81 5.59
N ALA A 15 -15.17 4.19 6.63
CA ALA A 15 -16.51 4.74 6.46
C ALA A 15 -16.51 6.06 5.68
N SER A 16 -15.46 6.89 5.77
CA SER A 16 -15.39 8.14 4.99
C SER A 16 -15.27 7.90 3.48
N VAL A 17 -14.85 6.69 3.07
CA VAL A 17 -14.77 6.27 1.66
C VAL A 17 -15.82 5.21 1.31
N SER A 18 -16.92 5.15 2.08
CA SER A 18 -18.04 4.23 1.88
C SER A 18 -17.64 2.74 1.88
N LEU A 19 -16.62 2.38 2.66
CA LEU A 19 -16.20 0.99 2.87
C LEU A 19 -16.48 0.54 4.30
N ALA A 20 -16.78 -0.74 4.50
CA ALA A 20 -16.82 -1.35 5.82
C ALA A 20 -15.81 -2.49 5.94
N LEU A 21 -15.16 -2.57 7.11
CA LEU A 21 -14.24 -3.68 7.43
C LEU A 21 -14.93 -5.06 7.39
N ASN A 22 -16.26 -5.08 7.54
CA ASN A 22 -17.06 -6.31 7.49
C ASN A 22 -17.34 -6.78 6.06
N ASP A 23 -17.05 -5.96 5.04
CA ASP A 23 -17.18 -6.35 3.64
C ASP A 23 -16.00 -7.25 3.20
N LEU A 24 -14.91 -7.21 3.96
CA LEU A 24 -13.75 -8.08 3.80
C LEU A 24 -13.98 -9.44 4.48
N GLU A 25 -13.33 -10.48 3.95
CA GLU A 25 -13.32 -11.78 4.62
C GLU A 25 -12.78 -11.68 6.06
N ALA A 26 -13.35 -12.46 6.97
CA ALA A 26 -12.99 -12.38 8.39
C ALA A 26 -11.50 -12.66 8.66
N SER A 27 -10.88 -13.54 7.87
CA SER A 27 -9.44 -13.81 7.86
C SER A 27 -8.64 -12.58 7.43
N VAL A 28 -9.00 -11.97 6.30
CA VAL A 28 -8.38 -10.76 5.76
C VAL A 28 -8.45 -9.60 6.76
N SER A 29 -9.63 -9.35 7.33
CA SER A 29 -9.83 -8.30 8.33
C SER A 29 -9.02 -8.54 9.61
N LYS A 30 -8.87 -9.80 10.01
CA LYS A 30 -8.04 -10.18 11.17
C LYS A 30 -6.55 -9.91 10.89
N ASP A 31 -6.07 -10.25 9.70
CA ASP A 31 -4.67 -10.07 9.30
C ASP A 31 -4.31 -8.59 9.19
N ILE A 32 -5.20 -7.78 8.59
CA ILE A 32 -5.05 -6.32 8.52
C ILE A 32 -4.93 -5.73 9.92
N LEU A 33 -5.86 -6.05 10.82
CA LEU A 33 -5.83 -5.54 12.19
C LEU A 33 -4.56 -5.98 12.93
N GLN A 34 -4.10 -7.22 12.71
CA GLN A 34 -2.88 -7.73 13.33
C GLN A 34 -1.64 -6.97 12.83
N VAL A 35 -1.54 -6.71 11.53
CA VAL A 35 -0.46 -5.91 10.93
C VAL A 35 -0.46 -4.50 11.51
N LEU A 36 -1.62 -3.84 11.56
CA LEU A 36 -1.75 -2.49 12.11
C LEU A 36 -1.32 -2.43 13.57
N HIS A 37 -1.76 -3.39 14.38
CA HIS A 37 -1.35 -3.49 15.78
C HIS A 37 0.15 -3.61 15.93
N ARG A 38 0.77 -4.52 15.17
CA ARG A 38 2.23 -4.71 15.21
C ARG A 38 2.96 -3.43 14.81
N GLN A 39 2.50 -2.76 13.75
CA GLN A 39 3.13 -1.55 13.23
C GLN A 39 3.02 -0.39 14.22
N VAL A 40 1.84 -0.16 14.77
CA VAL A 40 1.60 0.88 15.79
C VAL A 40 2.48 0.63 17.01
N THR A 41 2.51 -0.59 17.54
CA THR A 41 3.34 -0.92 18.70
C THR A 41 4.83 -0.76 18.40
N ALA A 42 5.29 -1.18 17.22
CA ALA A 42 6.69 -1.07 16.84
C ALA A 42 7.13 0.40 16.70
N ILE A 43 6.35 1.23 16.02
CA ILE A 43 6.65 2.65 15.80
C ILE A 43 6.54 3.43 17.11
N ALA A 44 5.48 3.24 17.89
CA ALA A 44 5.34 3.89 19.19
C ALA A 44 6.53 3.61 20.12
N ARG A 45 7.01 2.36 20.15
CA ARG A 45 8.21 1.98 20.93
C ARG A 45 9.49 2.59 20.36
N LYS A 46 9.67 2.55 19.03
CA LYS A 46 10.90 3.03 18.37
C LYS A 46 11.10 4.53 18.59
N TYR A 47 10.02 5.31 18.55
CA TYR A 47 10.08 6.77 18.64
C TYR A 47 9.65 7.31 20.01
N ASN A 48 9.31 6.43 20.97
CA ASN A 48 8.79 6.79 22.29
C ASN A 48 7.57 7.74 22.21
N GLU A 49 6.70 7.48 21.25
CA GLU A 49 5.50 8.28 20.97
C GLU A 49 4.24 7.64 21.58
N PRO A 50 3.24 8.44 22.01
CA PRO A 50 1.98 7.88 22.51
C PRO A 50 1.26 7.06 21.44
N VAL A 51 0.83 5.85 21.82
CA VAL A 51 0.08 4.94 20.95
C VAL A 51 -1.10 5.61 20.22
N PRO A 52 -1.91 6.48 20.84
CA PRO A 52 -3.01 7.15 20.13
C PRO A 52 -2.56 8.03 18.97
N VAL A 53 -1.45 8.75 19.11
CA VAL A 53 -0.89 9.64 18.07
C VAL A 53 -0.41 8.81 16.87
N VAL A 54 0.35 7.76 17.15
CA VAL A 54 0.89 6.84 16.14
C VAL A 54 -0.24 6.05 15.45
N SER A 55 -1.28 5.68 16.20
CA SER A 55 -2.41 4.91 15.69
C SER A 55 -3.14 5.64 14.57
N ASP A 56 -3.47 6.92 14.74
CA ASP A 56 -4.26 7.63 13.74
C ASP A 56 -3.54 7.74 12.39
N SER A 57 -2.26 8.13 12.41
CA SER A 57 -1.45 8.23 11.19
C SER A 57 -1.34 6.89 10.46
N ILE A 58 -0.93 5.82 11.14
CA ILE A 58 -0.76 4.49 10.52
C ILE A 58 -2.09 3.95 10.00
N VAL A 59 -3.15 4.09 10.78
CA VAL A 59 -4.47 3.56 10.42
C VAL A 59 -5.09 4.37 9.28
N SER A 60 -4.86 5.68 9.20
CA SER A 60 -5.31 6.49 8.07
C SER A 60 -4.64 6.06 6.76
N SER A 61 -3.30 5.92 6.75
CA SER A 61 -2.59 5.43 5.56
C SER A 61 -3.01 4.01 5.17
N ALA A 62 -3.22 3.13 6.16
CA ALA A 62 -3.71 1.79 5.89
C ALA A 62 -5.12 1.77 5.29
N ALA A 63 -6.03 2.60 5.81
CA ALA A 63 -7.37 2.74 5.26
C ALA A 63 -7.33 3.18 3.79
N TRP A 64 -6.41 4.08 3.44
CA TRP A 64 -6.18 4.48 2.05
C TRP A 64 -5.62 3.36 1.18
N GLY A 65 -4.64 2.59 1.66
CA GLY A 65 -4.16 1.41 0.93
C GLY A 65 -5.24 0.37 0.70
N ILE A 66 -6.12 0.15 1.69
CA ILE A 66 -7.29 -0.73 1.58
C ILE A 66 -8.28 -0.16 0.55
N ALA A 67 -8.62 1.12 0.64
CA ALA A 67 -9.55 1.77 -0.28
C ALA A 67 -9.04 1.72 -1.71
N TYR A 68 -7.75 1.97 -1.91
CA TYR A 68 -7.08 1.84 -3.21
C TYR A 68 -7.25 0.42 -3.75
N CYS A 69 -6.95 -0.59 -2.94
CA CYS A 69 -7.12 -1.99 -3.32
C CYS A 69 -8.56 -2.37 -3.64
N LEU A 70 -9.57 -1.87 -2.92
CA LEU A 70 -10.96 -2.33 -3.06
C LEU A 70 -11.77 -1.54 -4.09
N LEU A 71 -11.54 -0.24 -4.21
CA LEU A 71 -12.30 0.66 -5.08
C LEU A 71 -11.60 0.91 -6.42
N GLY A 72 -10.27 0.83 -6.46
CA GLY A 72 -9.46 1.18 -7.62
C GLY A 72 -9.17 2.69 -7.72
N PRO A 73 -8.05 3.07 -8.36
CA PRO A 73 -7.63 4.47 -8.47
C PRO A 73 -8.64 5.34 -9.21
N SER A 74 -9.24 4.87 -10.30
CA SER A 74 -10.20 5.66 -11.09
C SER A 74 -11.39 6.09 -10.25
N ARG A 75 -12.00 5.17 -9.48
CA ARG A 75 -13.16 5.48 -8.63
C ARG A 75 -12.77 6.39 -7.46
N LEU A 76 -11.59 6.20 -6.88
CA LEU A 76 -11.13 7.07 -5.79
C LEU A 76 -10.95 8.51 -6.27
N LEU A 77 -10.36 8.72 -7.45
CA LEU A 77 -10.14 10.06 -7.99
C LEU A 77 -11.42 10.73 -8.49
N ASP A 78 -12.39 9.95 -8.98
CA ASP A 78 -13.69 10.47 -9.44
C ASP A 78 -14.57 10.91 -8.27
N VAL A 79 -14.65 10.09 -7.21
CA VAL A 79 -15.53 10.35 -6.06
C VAL A 79 -14.85 11.24 -5.02
N TYR A 80 -13.52 11.16 -4.88
CA TYR A 80 -12.76 11.87 -3.87
C TYR A 80 -11.49 12.54 -4.44
N PRO A 81 -11.64 13.50 -5.37
CA PRO A 81 -10.51 14.16 -6.04
C PRO A 81 -9.57 14.89 -5.07
N GLU A 82 -10.06 15.31 -3.90
CA GLU A 82 -9.27 15.92 -2.84
C GLU A 82 -8.19 14.99 -2.25
N PHE A 83 -8.30 13.68 -2.47
CA PHE A 83 -7.32 12.69 -2.04
C PHE A 83 -6.42 12.19 -3.17
N LYS A 84 -6.27 12.99 -4.24
CA LYS A 84 -5.35 12.70 -5.34
C LYS A 84 -3.95 12.34 -4.86
N ASP A 85 -3.34 13.18 -4.02
CA ASP A 85 -1.98 12.96 -3.54
C ASP A 85 -1.84 11.64 -2.76
N ARG A 86 -2.87 11.26 -1.98
CA ARG A 86 -2.88 9.98 -1.25
C ARG A 86 -3.07 8.78 -2.18
N THR A 87 -3.82 8.97 -3.26
CA THR A 87 -4.02 7.94 -4.29
C THR A 87 -2.72 7.71 -5.07
N GLU A 88 -2.01 8.79 -5.42
CA GLU A 88 -0.70 8.73 -6.05
C GLU A 88 0.36 8.12 -5.13
N GLU A 89 0.35 8.45 -3.83
CA GLU A 89 1.23 7.83 -2.83
C GLU A 89 0.99 6.31 -2.74
N ALA A 90 -0.27 5.89 -2.65
CA ALA A 90 -0.66 4.49 -2.61
C ALA A 90 -0.18 3.75 -3.89
N GLU A 91 -0.42 4.34 -5.06
CA GLU A 91 0.04 3.79 -6.33
C GLU A 91 1.57 3.67 -6.40
N MET A 92 2.29 4.72 -6.00
CA MET A 92 3.75 4.71 -5.96
C MET A 92 4.27 3.56 -5.09
N GLU A 93 3.71 3.34 -3.91
CA GLU A 93 4.11 2.25 -3.02
C GLU A 93 3.80 0.86 -3.59
N LEU A 94 2.75 0.73 -4.41
CA LEU A 94 2.50 -0.49 -5.18
C LEU A 94 3.61 -0.72 -6.21
N LEU A 95 3.97 0.31 -6.97
CA LEU A 95 5.01 0.22 -8.00
C LEU A 95 6.39 -0.12 -7.40
N LEU A 96 6.77 0.53 -6.29
CA LEU A 96 8.00 0.25 -5.55
C LEU A 96 8.02 -1.19 -5.04
N ARG A 97 6.92 -1.68 -4.47
CA ARG A 97 6.83 -3.07 -4.03
C ARG A 97 7.08 -4.06 -5.17
N GLU A 98 6.47 -3.84 -6.34
CA GLU A 98 6.61 -4.74 -7.49
C GLU A 98 7.95 -4.59 -8.22
N SER A 99 8.66 -3.47 -8.07
CA SER A 99 10.05 -3.30 -8.52
C SER A 99 11.07 -3.99 -7.58
N GLY A 100 10.62 -4.49 -6.42
CA GLY A 100 11.48 -5.11 -5.40
C GLY A 100 11.98 -4.14 -4.34
N GLU A 101 11.55 -2.87 -4.37
CA GLU A 101 11.85 -1.86 -3.37
C GLU A 101 10.90 -2.00 -2.17
N THR A 102 11.21 -2.96 -1.31
CA THR A 102 10.41 -3.22 -0.11
C THR A 102 10.85 -2.35 1.07
N ALA A 103 9.91 -1.63 1.66
CA ALA A 103 10.13 -0.87 2.89
C ALA A 103 9.45 -1.59 4.07
N GLU A 104 10.26 -2.16 4.97
CA GLU A 104 9.78 -2.97 6.11
C GLU A 104 8.75 -2.23 6.99
N ASN A 105 8.81 -0.89 7.04
CA ASN A 105 7.90 -0.07 7.84
C ASN A 105 6.81 0.65 7.04
N ASN A 106 6.72 0.42 5.73
CA ASN A 106 5.66 1.02 4.91
C ASN A 106 4.35 0.24 5.08
N ILE A 107 3.29 0.93 5.53
CA ILE A 107 2.02 0.27 5.81
C ILE A 107 1.25 -0.09 4.53
N TYR A 108 1.34 0.70 3.46
CA TYR A 108 0.71 0.41 2.17
C TYR A 108 1.21 -0.94 1.63
N GLN A 109 2.53 -1.15 1.59
CA GLN A 109 3.13 -2.40 1.11
C GLN A 109 2.70 -3.63 1.93
N LYS A 110 2.49 -3.47 3.25
CA LYS A 110 1.97 -4.55 4.11
C LYS A 110 0.50 -4.85 3.81
N ILE A 111 -0.33 -3.83 3.59
CA ILE A 111 -1.72 -4.01 3.15
C ILE A 111 -1.77 -4.70 1.80
N TYR A 112 -0.91 -4.32 0.86
CA TYR A 112 -0.82 -4.94 -0.47
C TYR A 112 -0.44 -6.42 -0.41
N THR A 113 0.43 -6.79 0.53
CA THR A 113 0.76 -8.21 0.75
C THR A 113 -0.44 -9.03 1.20
N ILE A 114 -1.43 -8.42 1.86
CA ILE A 114 -2.66 -9.09 2.27
C ILE A 114 -3.71 -9.08 1.14
N LEU A 115 -3.86 -7.94 0.45
CA LEU A 115 -5.01 -7.70 -0.43
C LEU A 115 -4.77 -7.99 -1.91
N LEU A 116 -3.56 -7.86 -2.44
CA LEU A 116 -3.33 -7.93 -3.90
C LEU A 116 -3.67 -9.30 -4.51
N ASP A 117 -3.56 -10.36 -3.72
CA ASP A 117 -3.92 -11.72 -4.13
C ASP A 117 -5.37 -12.09 -3.74
N SER A 118 -6.08 -11.21 -3.02
CA SER A 118 -7.48 -11.41 -2.68
C SER A 118 -8.39 -11.18 -3.91
N PRO A 119 -9.43 -12.00 -4.10
CA PRO A 119 -10.43 -11.77 -5.16
C PRO A 119 -11.16 -10.43 -5.00
N GLN A 120 -11.15 -9.85 -3.79
CA GLN A 120 -11.77 -8.57 -3.48
C GLN A 120 -10.97 -7.37 -4.01
N CYS A 121 -9.72 -7.55 -4.42
CA CYS A 121 -8.91 -6.48 -4.99
C CYS A 121 -9.44 -6.08 -6.37
N HIS A 122 -9.59 -4.77 -6.57
CA HIS A 122 -10.09 -4.17 -7.79
C HIS A 122 -9.25 -4.61 -9.01
N PRO A 123 -9.87 -4.98 -10.14
CA PRO A 123 -9.15 -5.44 -11.33
C PRO A 123 -8.13 -4.43 -11.86
N GLU A 124 -8.40 -3.14 -11.71
CA GLU A 124 -7.49 -2.06 -12.13
C GLU A 124 -6.15 -2.12 -11.38
N VAL A 125 -6.20 -2.29 -10.06
CA VAL A 125 -5.01 -2.44 -9.20
C VAL A 125 -4.23 -3.71 -9.54
N ARG A 126 -4.95 -4.81 -9.79
CA ARG A 126 -4.31 -6.06 -10.26
C ARG A 126 -3.66 -5.88 -11.64
N GLY A 127 -4.27 -5.09 -12.53
CA GLY A 127 -3.72 -4.70 -13.82
C GLY A 127 -2.41 -3.92 -13.67
N LEU A 128 -2.42 -2.88 -12.84
CA LEU A 128 -1.23 -2.06 -12.53
C LEU A 128 -0.11 -2.92 -11.92
N ARG A 129 -0.43 -3.77 -10.96
CA ARG A 129 0.53 -4.73 -10.38
C ARG A 129 1.16 -5.60 -11.46
N ASN A 130 0.36 -6.19 -12.34
CA ASN A 130 0.87 -7.06 -13.41
C ASN A 130 1.76 -6.30 -14.39
N GLN A 131 1.38 -5.08 -14.76
CA GLN A 131 2.21 -4.21 -15.59
C GLN A 131 3.54 -3.87 -14.92
N ALA A 132 3.52 -3.51 -13.63
CA ALA A 132 4.71 -3.21 -12.84
C ALA A 132 5.66 -4.42 -12.75
N ARG A 133 5.11 -5.62 -12.49
CA ARG A 133 5.89 -6.87 -12.48
C ARG A 133 6.54 -7.16 -13.82
N LEU A 134 5.82 -6.94 -14.93
CA LEU A 134 6.36 -7.13 -16.28
C LEU A 134 7.46 -6.12 -16.60
N ALA A 135 7.28 -4.86 -16.20
CA ALA A 135 8.29 -3.82 -16.35
C ALA A 135 9.57 -4.15 -15.56
N ALA A 136 9.44 -4.61 -14.31
CA ALA A 136 10.56 -5.02 -13.47
C ALA A 136 11.27 -6.29 -13.97
N ALA A 137 10.52 -7.22 -14.58
CA ALA A 137 11.08 -8.46 -15.15
C ALA A 137 11.75 -8.28 -16.51
N THR A 138 11.50 -7.16 -17.20
CA THR A 138 12.14 -6.87 -18.48
C THR A 138 13.57 -6.39 -18.21
N PRO A 139 14.61 -7.14 -18.61
CA PRO A 139 15.98 -6.65 -18.49
C PRO A 139 16.07 -5.36 -19.31
N ALA A 140 16.66 -4.31 -18.75
CA ALA A 140 16.92 -3.07 -19.47
C ALA A 140 17.69 -3.38 -20.76
N ARG A 141 16.97 -3.52 -21.88
CA ARG A 141 17.56 -3.74 -23.19
C ARG A 141 18.20 -2.43 -23.62
N GLY A 142 19.52 -2.34 -23.42
CA GLY A 142 20.38 -1.48 -24.22
C GLY A 142 20.96 -0.27 -23.49
N LEU A 143 22.03 -0.49 -22.73
CA LEU A 143 23.11 0.49 -22.57
C LEU A 143 24.47 -0.23 -22.62
N HIS A 144 24.67 -1.07 -23.64
CA HIS A 144 26.03 -1.42 -24.05
C HIS A 144 26.64 -0.22 -24.79
N ARG A 145 27.11 0.76 -24.03
CA ARG A 145 28.06 1.76 -24.51
C ARG A 145 29.47 1.16 -24.44
N ASN A 146 29.76 0.20 -25.32
CA ASN A 146 31.13 -0.25 -25.49
C ASN A 146 31.80 0.66 -26.52
N HIS A 147 32.52 1.65 -25.99
CA HIS A 147 33.61 2.32 -26.68
C HIS A 147 34.57 1.27 -27.24
N ALA A 148 34.69 1.20 -28.57
CA ALA A 148 35.85 0.64 -29.21
C ALA A 148 36.49 1.77 -30.03
N ILE A 149 37.47 2.44 -29.41
CA ILE A 149 38.44 3.25 -30.12
C ILE A 149 39.37 2.26 -30.85
N PRO A 150 39.51 2.29 -32.18
CA PRO A 150 40.59 1.57 -32.83
C PRO A 150 41.85 2.43 -32.72
N LEU A 151 42.79 2.01 -31.88
CA LEU A 151 44.20 2.36 -32.05
C LEU A 151 44.73 1.61 -33.28
N ARG A 152 45.18 2.36 -34.29
CA ARG A 152 46.11 1.98 -35.37
C ARG A 152 46.38 3.25 -36.18
N GLY A 153 47.60 3.66 -36.50
CA GLY A 153 48.95 3.17 -36.29
C GLY A 153 49.89 4.22 -36.91
#